data_AF-A0A3D4PJL3-F1
#
_entry.id   AF-A0A3D4PJL3-F1
#
_cell.length_a   1.000
_cell.length_b   1.000
_cell.length_c   1.000
_cell.angle_alpha   90.00
_cell.angle_beta   90.00
_cell.angle_gamma   90.00
#
_symmetry.space_group_name_H-M   'P 1'
#
loop_
_entity.id
_entity.type
_entity.pdbx_description
1 polymer ?
#
loop_
_entity_poly.entity_id
_entity_poly.type
_entity_poly.pdbx_seq_one_letter_code
_entity_poly.pdbx_strand_id
1 'polypeptide(L)'
;MSLIRREFLQLTATGSAVLGFQQTAPAFWGKIADQAAGQENILVVVQLTGGNDGLNTIVPYTQDEYYKQRPKLAIPKNDVLKIDNEFGFNPALDGFSELLEAGLLGVVQGVGYAQPNRSHFESMDIWHTCQRKAGDRADGWLGRAIDQMAEGVS
;
A
#
# COMPACT_ATOMS: atom_id res chain seq x y z
N MET A 1 36.25 30.89 1.53
CA MET A 1 35.63 29.64 2.01
C MET A 1 35.22 28.84 0.78
N SER A 2 36.00 27.83 0.37
CA SER A 2 35.75 27.07 -0.86
C SER A 2 34.83 25.89 -0.55
N LEU A 3 33.66 25.83 -1.16
CA LEU A 3 32.80 24.66 -1.11
C LEU A 3 33.50 23.49 -1.82
N ILE A 4 33.63 22.35 -1.16
CA ILE A 4 34.34 21.18 -1.68
C ILE A 4 33.41 20.45 -2.67
N ARG A 5 33.94 19.99 -3.81
CA ARG A 5 33.19 19.27 -4.87
C ARG A 5 32.24 18.19 -4.36
N ARG A 6 32.56 17.56 -3.23
CA ARG A 6 31.76 16.52 -2.56
C ARG A 6 30.46 17.06 -1.94
N GLU A 7 30.51 18.24 -1.31
CA GLU A 7 29.31 18.90 -0.77
C GLU A 7 28.40 19.40 -1.89
N PHE A 8 28.98 19.91 -2.98
CA PHE A 8 28.20 20.33 -4.15
C PHE A 8 27.47 19.14 -4.79
N LEU A 9 28.12 17.99 -4.92
CA LEU A 9 27.47 16.78 -5.47
C LEU A 9 26.40 16.20 -4.53
N GLN A 10 26.61 16.26 -3.22
CA GLN A 10 25.58 15.87 -2.25
C GLN A 10 24.37 16.81 -2.31
N LEU A 11 24.59 18.13 -2.34
CA LEU A 11 23.52 19.13 -2.43
C LEU A 11 22.74 19.02 -3.75
N THR A 12 23.42 18.68 -4.85
CA THR A 12 22.79 18.50 -6.18
C THR A 12 22.02 17.16 -6.27
N ALA A 13 22.56 16.07 -5.71
CA ALA A 13 21.88 14.77 -5.71
C ALA A 13 20.61 14.76 -4.85
N THR A 14 20.62 15.45 -3.70
CA THR A 14 19.43 15.58 -2.84
C THR A 14 18.39 16.54 -3.44
N GLY A 15 18.83 17.59 -4.15
CA GLY A 15 17.93 18.54 -4.80
C GLY A 15 17.21 18.01 -6.05
N SER A 16 17.86 17.17 -6.86
CA SER A 16 17.26 16.65 -8.09
C SER A 16 16.30 15.47 -7.88
N ALA A 17 16.51 14.64 -6.85
CA ALA A 17 15.62 13.51 -6.58
C ALA A 17 14.23 13.96 -6.09
N VAL A 18 14.15 15.05 -5.31
CA VAL A 18 12.88 15.57 -4.78
C VAL A 18 12.05 16.26 -5.87
N LEU A 19 12.68 16.90 -6.85
CA LEU A 19 11.99 17.60 -7.94
C LEU A 19 11.38 16.65 -8.99
N GLY A 20 11.84 15.40 -9.07
CA GLY A 20 11.25 14.39 -9.96
C GLY A 20 9.91 13.83 -9.46
N PHE A 21 9.71 13.77 -8.14
CA PHE A 21 8.48 13.26 -7.50
C PHE A 21 7.39 14.33 -7.32
N GLN A 22 7.73 15.63 -7.42
CA GLN A 22 6.78 16.71 -7.13
C GLN A 22 5.73 16.96 -8.21
N GLN A 23 5.93 16.52 -9.47
CA GLN A 23 5.05 16.94 -10.57
C GLN A 23 3.78 16.07 -10.73
N THR A 24 3.67 14.95 -10.02
CA THR A 24 2.52 14.01 -10.16
C THR A 24 1.82 13.68 -8.84
N ALA A 25 2.38 14.08 -7.69
CA ALA A 25 1.78 13.80 -6.40
C ALA A 25 0.67 14.81 -6.07
N PRO A 26 -0.55 14.36 -5.70
CA PRO A 26 -1.57 15.24 -5.16
C PRO A 26 -1.04 16.17 -4.04
N ALA A 27 -1.42 17.44 -4.05
CA ALA A 27 -0.88 18.47 -3.15
C ALA A 27 -0.99 18.16 -1.64
N PHE A 28 -1.86 17.23 -1.24
CA PHE A 28 -1.94 16.80 0.16
C PHE A 28 -0.73 15.95 0.57
N TRP A 29 -0.07 15.23 -0.34
CA TRP A 29 1.13 14.45 -0.03
C TRP A 29 2.30 15.33 0.40
N GLY A 30 2.47 16.49 -0.23
CA GLY A 30 3.49 17.46 0.17
C GLY A 30 3.27 17.96 1.60
N LYS A 31 2.01 18.22 1.98
CA LYS A 31 1.67 18.64 3.35
C LYS A 31 1.93 17.56 4.39
N ILE A 32 1.64 16.29 4.05
CA ILE A 32 1.95 15.14 4.92
C ILE A 32 3.46 15.00 5.10
N ALA A 33 4.22 15.10 4.00
CA ALA A 33 5.68 15.01 4.03
C ALA A 33 6.31 16.13 4.88
N ASP A 34 5.80 17.37 4.75
CA ASP A 34 6.27 18.52 5.54
C ASP A 34 5.95 18.36 7.03
N GLN A 35 4.75 17.90 7.39
CA GLN A 35 4.38 17.64 8.79
C GLN A 35 5.18 16.49 9.41
N ALA A 36 5.64 15.56 8.59
CA ALA A 36 6.42 14.43 9.01
C ALA A 36 7.94 14.73 9.02
N ALA A 37 8.36 15.91 8.55
CA ALA A 37 9.76 16.31 8.54
C ALA A 37 10.34 16.36 9.96
N GLY A 38 11.41 15.59 10.19
CA GLY A 38 12.07 15.46 11.51
C GLY A 38 11.51 14.34 12.40
N GLN A 39 10.48 13.60 11.95
CA GLN A 39 10.07 12.34 12.57
C GLN A 39 10.89 11.19 11.98
N GLU A 40 11.40 10.29 12.81
CA GLU A 40 12.21 9.16 12.34
C GLU A 40 11.34 8.00 11.81
N ASN A 41 10.15 7.81 12.36
CA ASN A 41 9.24 6.72 11.99
C ASN A 41 7.85 7.26 11.65
N ILE A 42 7.44 7.10 10.38
CA ILE A 42 6.15 7.59 9.87
C ILE A 42 5.37 6.40 9.30
N LEU A 43 4.17 6.17 9.82
CA LEU A 43 3.23 5.18 9.28
C LEU A 43 2.09 5.89 8.56
N VAL A 44 1.93 5.62 7.27
CA VAL A 44 0.79 6.06 6.47
C VAL A 44 -0.09 4.85 6.17
N VAL A 45 -1.35 4.88 6.61
CA VAL A 45 -2.34 3.84 6.32
C VAL A 45 -3.36 4.40 5.34
N VAL A 46 -3.48 3.78 4.17
CA VAL A 46 -4.45 4.16 3.13
C VAL A 46 -5.54 3.09 3.06
N GLN A 47 -6.78 3.50 3.33
CA GLN A 47 -7.96 2.64 3.17
C GLN A 47 -8.77 3.07 1.95
N LEU A 48 -9.05 2.13 1.06
CA LEU A 48 -9.86 2.37 -0.14
C LEU A 48 -11.34 2.11 0.15
N THR A 49 -12.08 3.17 0.50
CA THR A 49 -13.54 3.10 0.67
C THR A 49 -14.21 2.86 -0.68
N GLY A 50 -14.99 1.78 -0.80
CA GLY A 50 -15.58 1.33 -2.06
C GLY A 50 -14.98 0.02 -2.60
N GLY A 51 -13.90 -0.44 -1.97
CA GLY A 51 -13.27 -1.73 -2.28
C GLY A 51 -12.20 -1.63 -3.37
N ASN A 52 -11.36 -2.66 -3.41
CA ASN A 52 -10.38 -2.87 -4.48
C ASN A 52 -10.75 -4.14 -5.24
N ASP A 53 -10.61 -4.12 -6.57
CA ASP A 53 -10.65 -5.32 -7.38
C ASP A 53 -9.30 -6.05 -7.27
N GLY A 54 -9.18 -6.86 -6.21
CA GLY A 54 -7.94 -7.57 -5.89
C GLY A 54 -7.43 -8.45 -7.03
N LEU A 55 -8.32 -9.06 -7.81
CA LEU A 55 -7.95 -9.93 -8.95
C LEU A 55 -7.47 -9.15 -10.18
N ASN A 56 -7.71 -7.84 -10.25
CA ASN A 56 -7.10 -6.96 -11.26
C ASN A 56 -5.95 -6.13 -10.67
N THR A 57 -5.71 -6.16 -9.37
CA THR A 57 -4.49 -5.64 -8.73
C THR A 57 -3.38 -6.67 -8.79
N ILE A 58 -3.66 -7.89 -8.33
CA ILE A 58 -2.80 -9.07 -8.39
C ILE A 58 -3.50 -10.09 -9.28
N VAL A 59 -3.11 -10.11 -10.54
CA VAL A 59 -3.70 -10.90 -11.62
C VAL A 59 -3.16 -12.33 -11.59
N PRO A 60 -4.00 -13.36 -11.36
CA PRO A 60 -3.60 -14.76 -11.45
C PRO A 60 -3.57 -15.22 -12.92
N TYR A 61 -2.62 -14.68 -13.70
CA TYR A 61 -2.63 -14.74 -15.16
C TYR A 61 -2.46 -16.14 -15.75
N THR A 62 -2.04 -17.13 -14.96
CA THR A 62 -1.98 -18.53 -15.42
C THR A 62 -3.26 -19.32 -15.16
N GLN A 63 -4.19 -18.81 -14.36
CA GLN A 63 -5.42 -19.50 -14.00
C GLN A 63 -6.53 -19.23 -15.03
N ASP A 64 -6.87 -20.24 -15.84
CA ASP A 64 -7.90 -20.08 -16.88
C ASP A 64 -9.29 -19.73 -16.32
N GLU A 65 -9.58 -20.08 -15.06
CA GLU A 65 -10.82 -19.75 -14.39
C GLU A 65 -11.01 -18.23 -14.23
N TYR A 66 -9.93 -17.48 -14.01
CA TYR A 66 -9.97 -16.01 -13.95
C TYR A 66 -10.53 -15.43 -15.25
N TYR A 67 -10.07 -15.93 -16.40
CA TYR A 67 -10.55 -15.49 -17.72
C TYR A 67 -11.99 -15.91 -17.99
N LYS A 68 -12.38 -17.14 -17.61
CA LYS A 68 -13.74 -17.66 -17.78
C LYS A 68 -14.77 -16.89 -16.96
N GLN A 69 -14.44 -16.58 -15.70
CA GLN A 69 -15.36 -15.86 -14.81
C GLN A 69 -15.38 -14.35 -15.05
N ARG A 70 -14.37 -13.80 -15.73
CA ARG A 70 -14.21 -12.35 -15.93
C ARG A 70 -14.02 -11.97 -17.41
N PRO A 71 -14.90 -12.39 -18.33
CA PRO A 71 -14.69 -12.24 -19.77
C PRO A 71 -14.57 -10.78 -20.24
N LYS A 72 -15.10 -9.81 -19.47
CA LYS A 72 -15.01 -8.38 -19.77
C LYS A 72 -13.95 -7.62 -18.97
N LEU A 73 -13.44 -8.22 -17.90
CA LEU A 73 -12.57 -7.53 -16.93
C LEU A 73 -11.17 -8.14 -16.84
N ALA A 74 -10.97 -9.36 -17.36
CA ALA A 74 -9.70 -10.05 -17.27
C ALA A 74 -8.60 -9.32 -18.06
N ILE A 75 -7.43 -9.18 -17.44
CA ILE A 75 -6.25 -8.61 -18.09
C ILE A 75 -5.58 -9.67 -18.98
N PRO A 76 -5.33 -9.40 -20.27
CA PRO A 76 -4.68 -10.35 -21.17
C PRO A 76 -3.32 -10.82 -20.62
N LYS A 77 -3.02 -12.12 -20.74
CA LYS A 77 -1.79 -12.73 -20.20
C LYS A 77 -0.50 -12.00 -20.61
N ASN A 78 -0.48 -11.42 -21.81
CA ASN A 78 0.69 -10.73 -22.37
C ASN A 78 0.87 -9.30 -21.84
N ASP A 79 -0.18 -8.70 -21.27
CA ASP A 79 -0.16 -7.32 -20.77
C ASP A 79 0.15 -7.26 -19.26
N VAL A 80 0.18 -8.41 -18.60
CA VAL A 80 0.43 -8.53 -17.15
C VAL A 80 1.90 -8.27 -16.84
N LEU A 81 2.14 -7.41 -15.84
CA LEU A 81 3.48 -7.18 -15.29
C LEU A 81 3.81 -8.31 -14.31
N LYS A 82 4.61 -9.29 -14.73
CA LYS A 82 4.80 -10.54 -13.98
C LYS A 82 5.56 -10.31 -12.68
N ILE A 83 4.99 -10.83 -11.58
CA ILE A 83 5.66 -10.93 -10.27
C ILE A 83 6.38 -12.28 -10.21
N ASP A 84 5.68 -13.35 -10.58
CA ASP A 84 6.21 -14.70 -10.62
C ASP A 84 5.54 -15.54 -11.74
N ASN A 85 5.61 -16.86 -11.63
CA ASN A 85 5.04 -17.79 -12.61
C ASN A 85 3.52 -17.97 -12.51
N GLU A 86 2.84 -17.33 -11.56
CA GLU A 86 1.40 -17.46 -11.33
C GLU A 86 0.69 -16.09 -11.28
N PHE A 87 1.33 -15.08 -10.69
CA PHE A 87 0.76 -13.76 -10.44
C PHE A 87 1.53 -12.64 -11.12
N GLY A 88 0.81 -11.56 -11.40
CA GLY A 88 1.41 -10.30 -11.83
C GLY A 88 0.52 -9.11 -11.51
N PHE A 89 1.03 -7.90 -11.75
CA PHE A 89 0.26 -6.67 -11.60
C PHE A 89 -0.52 -6.33 -12.86
N ASN A 90 -1.53 -5.49 -12.68
CA ASN A 90 -2.15 -4.73 -13.77
C ASN A 90 -1.08 -3.93 -14.54
N PRO A 91 -1.18 -3.78 -15.88
CA PRO A 91 -0.31 -2.88 -16.63
C PRO A 91 -0.35 -1.42 -16.14
N ALA A 92 -1.46 -0.97 -15.55
CA ALA A 92 -1.58 0.37 -14.97
C ALA A 92 -0.89 0.54 -13.60
N LEU A 93 -0.26 -0.52 -13.08
CA LEU A 93 0.45 -0.55 -11.80
C LEU A 93 1.96 -0.74 -12.01
N ASP A 94 2.51 -0.12 -13.05
CA ASP A 94 3.94 -0.11 -13.35
C ASP A 94 4.79 0.38 -12.17
N GLY A 95 4.38 1.47 -11.51
CA GLY A 95 5.06 1.97 -10.32
C GLY A 95 5.05 0.98 -9.15
N PHE A 96 4.05 0.10 -9.04
CA PHE A 96 4.05 -0.96 -8.01
C PHE A 96 5.03 -2.09 -8.39
N SER A 97 5.14 -2.41 -9.68
CA SER A 97 6.15 -3.35 -10.18
C SER A 97 7.55 -2.84 -9.84
N GLU A 98 7.83 -1.56 -10.11
CA GLU A 98 9.12 -0.93 -9.77
C GLU A 98 9.42 -0.98 -8.27
N LEU A 99 8.43 -0.68 -7.42
CA LEU A 99 8.59 -0.75 -5.97
C LEU A 99 8.85 -2.18 -5.48
N LEU A 100 8.20 -3.17 -6.09
CA LEU A 100 8.42 -4.57 -5.74
C LEU A 100 9.83 -5.02 -6.13
N GLU A 101 10.27 -4.70 -7.34
CA GLU A 101 11.63 -4.98 -7.82
C GLU A 101 12.70 -4.33 -6.95
N ALA A 102 12.43 -3.13 -6.44
CA ALA A 102 13.29 -2.42 -5.49
C ALA A 102 13.27 -2.99 -4.06
N GLY A 103 12.42 -3.98 -3.76
CA GLY A 103 12.24 -4.52 -2.41
C GLY A 103 11.53 -3.57 -1.44
N LEU A 104 10.82 -2.57 -1.96
CA LEU A 104 10.11 -1.53 -1.21
C LEU A 104 8.60 -1.80 -1.08
N LEU A 105 8.10 -2.81 -1.79
CA LEU A 105 6.70 -3.26 -1.71
C LEU A 105 6.62 -4.73 -1.28
N GLY A 106 5.67 -5.02 -0.40
CA GLY A 106 5.26 -6.39 -0.07
C GLY A 106 3.75 -6.55 -0.28
N VAL A 107 3.33 -7.69 -0.81
CA VAL A 107 1.92 -8.02 -1.04
C VAL A 107 1.52 -9.20 -0.18
N VAL A 108 0.46 -9.03 0.62
CA VAL A 108 -0.13 -10.11 1.42
C VAL A 108 -1.51 -10.43 0.87
N GLN A 109 -1.67 -11.63 0.31
CA GLN A 109 -2.93 -12.11 -0.24
C GLN A 109 -3.71 -12.96 0.78
N GLY A 110 -5.01 -13.16 0.54
CA GLY A 110 -5.84 -14.02 1.38
C GLY A 110 -6.15 -13.45 2.77
N VAL A 111 -5.99 -12.14 2.96
CA VAL A 111 -6.29 -11.47 4.23
C VAL A 111 -7.80 -11.34 4.40
N GLY A 112 -8.32 -11.88 5.49
CA GLY A 112 -9.74 -11.85 5.82
C GLY A 112 -10.02 -12.56 7.14
N TYR A 113 -11.29 -12.73 7.46
CA TYR A 113 -11.75 -13.42 8.67
C TYR A 113 -12.70 -14.57 8.31
N ALA A 114 -12.66 -15.65 9.09
CA ALA A 114 -13.52 -16.80 8.86
C ALA A 114 -15.00 -16.42 8.94
N GLN A 115 -15.83 -17.04 8.09
CA GLN A 115 -17.28 -16.78 7.98
C GLN A 115 -17.59 -15.28 7.76
N PRO A 116 -17.28 -14.74 6.58
CA PRO A 116 -17.45 -13.31 6.28
C PRO A 116 -18.90 -12.86 6.52
N ASN A 117 -19.05 -11.70 7.14
CA ASN A 117 -20.37 -11.11 7.35
C ASN A 117 -20.88 -10.50 6.04
N ARG A 118 -22.19 -10.57 5.80
CA ARG A 118 -22.84 -9.94 4.63
C ARG A 118 -23.29 -8.51 4.90
N SER A 119 -23.24 -8.05 6.15
CA SER A 119 -23.47 -6.66 6.53
C SER A 119 -22.21 -5.83 6.30
N HIS A 120 -22.35 -4.77 5.51
CA HIS A 120 -21.29 -3.81 5.22
C HIS A 120 -20.79 -3.13 6.51
N PHE A 121 -21.71 -2.66 7.36
CA PHE A 121 -21.36 -1.98 8.62
C PHE A 121 -20.61 -2.90 9.58
N GLU A 122 -21.10 -4.12 9.76
CA GLU A 122 -20.48 -5.08 10.66
C GLU A 122 -19.12 -5.55 10.14
N SER A 123 -18.98 -5.70 8.82
CA SER A 123 -17.67 -6.01 8.21
C SER A 123 -16.66 -4.90 8.44
N MET A 124 -17.09 -3.64 8.31
CA MET A 124 -16.24 -2.48 8.57
C MET A 124 -15.83 -2.44 10.04
N ASP A 125 -16.77 -2.60 10.98
CA ASP A 125 -16.46 -2.63 12.41
C ASP A 125 -15.46 -3.73 12.74
N ILE A 126 -15.63 -4.94 12.18
CA ILE A 126 -14.68 -6.04 12.34
C ILE A 126 -13.31 -5.67 11.78
N TRP A 127 -13.22 -5.03 10.61
CA TRP A 127 -11.94 -4.61 10.02
C TRP A 127 -11.23 -3.52 10.84
N HIS A 128 -11.97 -2.54 11.36
CA HIS A 128 -11.39 -1.46 12.15
C HIS A 128 -10.98 -1.90 13.55
N THR A 129 -11.74 -2.81 14.15
CA THR A 129 -11.51 -3.27 15.53
C THR A 129 -10.68 -4.54 15.60
N CYS A 130 -10.60 -5.31 14.52
CA CYS A 130 -10.16 -6.71 14.51
C CYS A 130 -10.91 -7.62 15.50
N GLN A 131 -12.18 -7.31 15.82
CA GLN A 131 -12.99 -8.06 16.79
C GLN A 131 -14.31 -8.57 16.20
N ARG A 132 -14.51 -9.90 16.23
CA ARG A 132 -15.69 -10.54 15.60
C ARG A 132 -16.90 -10.72 16.51
N LYS A 133 -16.73 -10.79 17.83
CA LYS A 133 -17.83 -11.05 18.79
C LYS A 133 -18.40 -9.72 19.31
N ALA A 134 -19.63 -9.79 19.86
CA ALA A 134 -20.28 -8.72 20.64
C ALA A 134 -19.58 -8.47 22.00
N GLY A 135 -18.25 -8.40 21.98
CA GLY A 135 -17.47 -7.78 23.03
C GLY A 135 -17.43 -6.27 22.80
N ASP A 136 -16.90 -5.54 23.77
CA ASP A 136 -16.80 -4.09 23.67
C ASP A 136 -15.79 -3.70 22.58
N ARG A 137 -16.30 -3.14 21.47
CA ARG A 137 -15.52 -2.62 20.35
C ARG A 137 -15.20 -1.14 20.58
N ALA A 138 -14.64 -0.83 21.73
CA ALA A 138 -14.38 0.55 22.13
C ALA A 138 -13.23 1.19 21.33
N ASP A 139 -12.30 0.38 20.81
CA ASP A 139 -11.07 0.85 20.16
C ASP A 139 -10.70 0.08 18.87
N GLY A 140 -9.91 0.75 18.03
CA GLY A 140 -9.39 0.20 16.78
C GLY A 140 -8.06 -0.53 16.97
N TRP A 141 -7.76 -1.49 16.09
CA TRP A 141 -6.50 -2.26 16.20
C TRP A 141 -5.26 -1.39 16.03
N LEU A 142 -5.33 -0.35 15.19
CA LEU A 142 -4.21 0.55 14.95
C LEU A 142 -3.90 1.40 16.19
N GLY A 143 -4.93 1.89 16.87
CA GLY A 143 -4.78 2.63 18.13
C GLY A 143 -4.09 1.77 19.19
N ARG A 144 -4.61 0.56 19.41
CA ARG A 144 -4.00 -0.40 20.34
C ARG A 144 -2.56 -0.74 19.99
N ALA A 145 -2.23 -0.88 18.70
CA ALA A 145 -0.87 -1.16 18.26
C ALA A 145 0.09 0.01 18.55
N ILE A 146 -0.35 1.25 18.33
CA ILE A 146 0.42 2.46 18.64
C ILE A 146 0.63 2.58 20.15
N ASP A 147 -0.39 2.34 20.97
CA ASP A 147 -0.28 2.38 22.43
C ASP A 147 0.75 1.36 22.94
N GLN A 148 0.72 0.12 22.44
CA GLN A 148 1.72 -0.91 22.78
C GLN A 148 3.14 -0.53 22.34
N MET A 149 3.29 0.10 21.17
CA MET A 149 4.58 0.60 20.71
C MET A 149 5.11 1.71 21.62
N ALA A 150 4.24 2.56 22.17
CA ALA A 150 4.62 3.62 23.09
C ALA A 150 5.02 3.09 24.49
N GLU A 151 4.32 2.06 24.99
CA GLU A 151 4.62 1.43 26.29
C GLU A 151 5.97 0.68 26.31
N GLY A 152 6.38 0.11 25.17
CA GLY A 152 7.66 -0.59 24.99
C GLY A 152 8.91 0.30 24.91
N VAL A 153 8.75 1.62 25.01
CA VAL A 153 9.83 2.63 24.96
C VAL A 153 10.18 3.17 26.37
N SER A 154 9.71 2.52 27.44
CA SER A 154 10.07 2.86 28.83
C SER A 154 11.32 2.15 29.36
#